data_AF-A0A8T3XWY3-F1
#
_entry.id   AF-A0A8T3XWY3-F1
#
_cell.length_a   1.000
_cell.length_b   1.000
_cell.length_c   1.000
_cell.angle_alpha   90.00
_cell.angle_beta   90.00
_cell.angle_gamma   90.00
#
_symmetry.space_group_name_H-M   'P 1'
#
loop_
_entity.id
_entity.type
_entity.pdbx_description
1 polymer ?
#
loop_
_entity_poly.entity_id
_entity_poly.type
_entity_poly.pdbx_seq_one_letter_code
_entity_poly.pdbx_strand_id
1 'polypeptide(L)'
;MDNKFALSDFSTMPSEIQGKKFKELSPTEKGKITTKNLDCVIVECDDDEEEDMFTRLNNGTPLSAAERRNAIQGQIRDSVKKLAKHKFFKYKVNFSSKRYAYDAVCAQLTLLSLSGQPTDAKGKKLKKLYEEKRRYPERKDIETKIKKILNLMDKIFVRKEPYMKKYNVVSVYFFLQFLLGNFSVSKITPKEWYNFFNEFEEQRIKNSQISEDDTHFDFDLNDYQFQCVNSPDSEQGIKKRHDILLKKFFIKFHEIETKDPVRIFNESQKEAIYLLKEKKCCGVQDFICPNNNRILLFEECEFDHIKEYDAEGKTIVSNGQILCKECHSHKTQNYRAKKKAS
;
A
#
# COMPACT_ATOMS: atom_id res chain seq x y z
N MET A 1 10.36 8.80 -49.05
CA MET A 1 9.10 9.56 -48.98
C MET A 1 8.43 9.54 -50.34
N ASP A 2 7.21 9.00 -50.42
CA ASP A 2 6.55 8.62 -51.68
C ASP A 2 5.90 9.79 -52.46
N ASN A 3 6.16 11.04 -52.06
CA ASN A 3 5.59 12.25 -52.70
C ASN A 3 4.05 12.27 -52.76
N LYS A 4 3.38 11.55 -51.83
CA LYS A 4 1.93 11.35 -51.81
C LYS A 4 1.15 12.58 -51.34
N PHE A 5 1.73 13.35 -50.42
CA PHE A 5 1.08 14.50 -49.80
C PHE A 5 1.78 15.80 -50.18
N ALA A 6 0.99 16.82 -50.55
CA ALA A 6 1.46 18.19 -50.70
C ALA A 6 1.46 18.88 -49.33
N LEU A 7 2.33 19.86 -49.15
CA LEU A 7 2.31 20.75 -47.99
C LEU A 7 1.19 21.78 -48.16
N SER A 8 -0.06 21.34 -48.13
CA SER A 8 -1.26 22.20 -48.14
C SER A 8 -1.88 22.29 -46.74
N ASP A 9 -2.72 23.29 -46.51
CA ASP A 9 -3.60 23.42 -45.32
C ASP A 9 -3.00 23.91 -43.98
N PHE A 10 -1.93 24.71 -44.01
CA PHE A 10 -1.42 25.38 -42.79
C PHE A 10 -1.29 26.89 -42.99
N SER A 11 -1.92 27.68 -42.12
CA SER A 11 -1.96 29.15 -42.18
C SER A 11 -0.63 29.84 -41.88
N THR A 12 0.37 29.10 -41.42
CA THR A 12 1.68 29.62 -40.97
C THR A 12 2.86 29.12 -41.81
N MET A 13 2.62 28.51 -42.97
CA MET A 13 3.73 28.05 -43.82
C MET A 13 4.32 29.17 -44.67
N PRO A 14 5.65 29.15 -44.90
CA PRO A 14 6.28 30.01 -45.90
C PRO A 14 5.67 29.78 -47.29
N SER A 15 5.39 30.87 -47.99
CA SER A 15 4.77 30.87 -49.32
C SER A 15 5.57 30.04 -50.34
N GLU A 16 6.88 29.91 -50.13
CA GLU A 16 7.81 29.23 -51.05
C GLU A 16 7.65 27.70 -51.04
N ILE A 17 7.06 27.12 -50.00
CA ILE A 17 6.85 25.66 -49.85
C ILE A 17 5.40 25.24 -49.85
N GLN A 18 4.48 26.19 -49.75
CA GLN A 18 3.05 25.91 -49.70
C GLN A 18 2.59 25.24 -51.01
N GLY A 19 1.84 24.15 -50.87
CA GLY A 19 1.32 23.35 -51.99
C GLY A 19 2.36 22.45 -52.67
N LYS A 20 3.65 22.54 -52.33
CA LYS A 20 4.69 21.69 -52.90
C LYS A 20 4.70 20.31 -52.26
N LYS A 21 5.02 19.29 -53.06
CA LYS A 21 5.27 17.93 -52.59
C LYS A 21 6.74 17.75 -52.24
N PHE A 22 7.07 16.73 -51.44
CA PHE A 22 8.43 16.49 -50.96
C PHE A 22 9.52 16.55 -52.05
N LYS A 23 9.25 16.02 -53.25
CA LYS A 23 10.19 16.02 -54.38
C LYS A 23 10.43 17.41 -54.98
N GLU A 24 9.46 18.31 -54.86
CA GLU A 24 9.47 19.69 -55.39
C GLU A 24 10.14 20.68 -54.42
N LEU A 25 10.49 20.22 -53.21
CA LEU A 25 11.21 21.01 -52.23
C LEU A 25 12.69 21.16 -52.59
N SER A 26 13.28 22.28 -52.17
CA SER A 26 14.73 22.49 -52.30
C SER A 26 15.51 21.44 -51.49
N PRO A 27 16.77 21.15 -51.84
CA PRO A 27 17.62 20.23 -51.07
C PRO A 27 17.69 20.61 -49.58
N THR A 28 17.73 21.90 -49.28
CA THR A 28 17.76 22.44 -47.93
C THR A 28 16.47 22.13 -47.15
N GLU A 29 15.31 22.24 -47.77
CA GLU A 29 14.01 21.95 -47.14
C GLU A 29 13.75 20.47 -46.96
N LYS A 30 14.16 19.65 -47.94
CA LYS A 30 14.19 18.19 -47.81
C LYS A 30 15.00 17.79 -46.59
N GLY A 31 16.18 18.40 -46.43
CA GLY A 31 17.06 18.23 -45.27
C GLY A 31 16.33 18.45 -43.96
N LYS A 32 15.64 19.58 -43.79
CA LYS A 32 14.89 19.92 -42.56
C LYS A 32 13.86 18.86 -42.16
N ILE A 33 13.21 18.22 -43.13
CA ILE A 33 12.22 17.17 -42.88
C ILE A 33 12.92 15.85 -42.54
N THR A 34 13.94 15.45 -43.31
CA THR A 34 14.61 14.15 -43.15
C THR A 34 15.52 14.08 -41.93
N THR A 35 16.05 15.21 -41.46
CA THR A 35 16.92 15.27 -40.28
C THR A 35 16.14 15.50 -38.98
N LYS A 36 14.82 15.70 -39.06
CA LYS A 36 13.99 15.87 -37.87
C LYS A 36 13.75 14.52 -37.21
N ASN A 37 14.47 14.27 -36.12
CA ASN A 37 14.19 13.15 -35.24
C ASN A 37 12.94 13.45 -34.40
N LEU A 38 12.02 12.48 -34.33
CA LEU A 38 10.86 12.52 -33.46
C LEU A 38 11.22 11.75 -32.19
N ASP A 39 11.26 12.47 -31.06
CA ASP A 39 11.43 11.84 -29.75
C ASP A 39 10.10 11.21 -29.34
N CYS A 40 9.96 9.91 -29.59
CA CYS A 40 8.79 9.14 -29.20
C CYS A 40 9.04 8.47 -27.85
N VAL A 41 8.15 8.71 -26.88
CA VAL A 41 8.12 7.96 -25.61
C VAL A 41 6.89 7.07 -25.65
N ILE A 42 7.11 5.75 -25.58
CA ILE A 42 6.02 4.78 -25.45
C ILE A 42 5.73 4.65 -23.96
N VAL A 43 4.48 4.94 -23.58
CA VAL A 43 4.00 4.82 -22.20
C VAL A 43 2.99 3.68 -22.18
N GLU A 44 3.22 2.69 -21.32
CA GLU A 44 2.19 1.71 -20.97
C GLU A 44 1.29 2.33 -19.91
N CYS A 45 0.00 2.47 -20.23
CA CYS A 45 -1.00 3.09 -19.37
C CYS A 45 -2.22 2.19 -19.27
N ASP A 46 -2.97 2.28 -18.17
CA ASP A 46 -4.29 1.65 -18.07
C ASP A 46 -5.39 2.49 -18.75
N ASP A 47 -6.58 1.92 -18.96
CA ASP A 47 -7.69 2.58 -19.68
C ASP A 47 -8.02 3.98 -19.13
N ASP A 48 -7.91 4.17 -17.81
CA ASP A 48 -8.18 5.46 -17.16
C ASP A 48 -7.07 6.49 -17.48
N GLU A 49 -5.82 6.04 -17.59
CA GLU A 49 -4.65 6.87 -17.94
C GLU A 49 -4.59 7.19 -19.45
N GLU A 50 -4.97 6.24 -20.31
CA GLU A 50 -5.11 6.43 -21.75
C GLU A 50 -6.17 7.50 -22.05
N GLU A 51 -7.36 7.38 -21.46
CA GLU A 51 -8.44 8.35 -21.61
C GLU A 51 -8.01 9.74 -21.10
N ASP A 52 -7.28 9.83 -19.98
CA ASP A 52 -6.75 11.09 -19.47
C ASP A 52 -5.68 11.70 -20.39
N MET A 53 -4.77 10.89 -20.97
CA MET A 53 -3.78 11.36 -21.95
C MET A 53 -4.43 11.88 -23.22
N PHE A 54 -5.38 11.14 -23.80
CA PHE A 54 -6.11 11.58 -25.00
C PHE A 54 -6.93 12.84 -24.73
N THR A 55 -7.56 12.94 -23.56
CA THR A 55 -8.33 14.13 -23.19
C THR A 55 -7.43 15.35 -22.97
N ARG A 56 -6.23 15.16 -22.39
CA ARG A 56 -5.20 16.22 -22.24
C ARG A 56 -4.66 16.71 -23.57
N LEU A 57 -4.46 15.80 -24.52
CA LEU A 57 -3.97 16.14 -25.85
C LEU A 57 -4.97 17.02 -26.62
N ASN A 58 -6.28 16.78 -26.41
CA ASN A 58 -7.34 17.39 -27.21
C ASN A 58 -8.02 18.63 -26.58
N ASN A 59 -8.09 18.76 -25.24
CA ASN A 59 -9.00 19.73 -24.59
C ASN A 59 -8.34 20.74 -23.61
N GLY A 60 -7.01 20.92 -23.65
CA GLY A 60 -6.31 21.74 -22.64
C GLY A 60 -6.06 20.97 -21.35
N THR A 61 -6.06 21.60 -20.16
CA THR A 61 -5.88 20.87 -18.89
C THR A 61 -7.22 20.32 -18.41
N PRO A 62 -7.51 19.01 -18.55
CA PRO A 62 -8.78 18.45 -18.15
C PRO A 62 -8.89 18.40 -16.62
N LEU A 63 -10.13 18.35 -16.16
CA LEU A 63 -10.43 18.08 -14.75
C LEU A 63 -9.84 16.72 -14.37
N SER A 64 -9.05 16.67 -13.31
CA SER A 64 -8.55 15.43 -12.71
C SER A 64 -9.71 14.55 -12.24
N ALA A 65 -9.46 13.26 -12.08
CA ALA A 65 -10.45 12.33 -11.52
C ALA A 65 -11.01 12.79 -10.16
N ALA A 66 -10.20 13.46 -9.33
CA ALA A 66 -10.64 14.06 -8.06
C ALA A 66 -11.58 15.25 -8.26
N GLU A 67 -11.29 16.13 -9.22
CA GLU A 67 -12.14 17.25 -9.60
C GLU A 67 -13.48 16.77 -10.15
N ARG A 68 -13.46 15.76 -11.03
CA ARG A 68 -14.66 15.11 -11.60
C ARG A 68 -15.54 14.53 -10.48
N ARG A 69 -14.98 13.79 -9.51
CA ARG A 69 -15.73 13.26 -8.36
C ARG A 69 -16.31 14.35 -7.46
N ASN A 70 -15.59 15.45 -7.28
CA ASN A 70 -16.04 16.54 -6.42
C ASN A 70 -17.25 17.31 -6.98
N ALA A 71 -17.49 17.20 -8.29
CA ALA A 71 -18.69 17.72 -8.95
C ALA A 71 -19.94 16.85 -8.69
N ILE A 72 -19.75 15.58 -8.30
CA ILE A 72 -20.86 14.67 -7.96
C ILE A 72 -21.46 15.11 -6.62
N GLN A 73 -22.70 15.57 -6.64
CA GLN A 73 -23.43 15.95 -5.43
C GLN A 73 -23.82 14.69 -4.63
N GLY A 74 -23.54 14.70 -3.33
CA GLY A 74 -23.88 13.57 -2.47
C GLY A 74 -23.24 13.65 -1.10
N GLN A 75 -23.69 12.78 -0.19
CA GLN A 75 -23.24 12.78 1.21
C GLN A 75 -21.76 12.41 1.34
N ILE A 76 -21.24 11.53 0.48
CA ILE A 76 -19.82 11.14 0.44
C ILE A 76 -18.95 12.35 0.15
N ARG A 77 -19.28 13.12 -0.89
CA ARG A 77 -18.56 14.36 -1.25
C ARG A 77 -18.48 15.32 -0.06
N ASP A 78 -19.59 15.55 0.64
CA ASP A 78 -19.62 16.48 1.77
C ASP A 78 -18.78 15.98 2.96
N SER A 79 -18.82 14.67 3.26
CA SER A 79 -17.96 14.08 4.29
C SER A 79 -16.48 14.11 3.92
N VAL A 80 -16.15 13.79 2.67
CA VAL A 80 -14.76 13.88 2.16
C VAL A 80 -14.23 15.31 2.28
N LYS A 81 -15.00 16.32 1.86
CA LYS A 81 -14.63 17.74 2.02
C LYS A 81 -14.40 18.13 3.47
N LYS A 82 -15.19 17.59 4.39
CA LYS A 82 -15.05 17.86 5.82
C LYS A 82 -13.80 17.21 6.39
N LEU A 83 -13.49 15.97 6.01
CA LEU A 83 -12.28 15.25 6.41
C LEU A 83 -11.01 15.87 5.82
N ALA A 84 -11.06 16.37 4.58
CA ALA A 84 -9.94 17.03 3.92
C ALA A 84 -9.49 18.32 4.62
N LYS A 85 -10.36 18.94 5.44
CA LYS A 85 -10.02 20.11 6.28
C LYS A 85 -9.30 19.75 7.59
N HIS A 86 -9.08 18.46 7.87
CA HIS A 86 -8.41 18.04 9.10
C HIS A 86 -6.97 18.59 9.18
N LYS A 87 -6.57 19.06 10.37
CA LYS A 87 -5.25 19.68 10.60
C LYS A 87 -4.06 18.81 10.17
N PHE A 88 -4.22 17.48 10.24
CA PHE A 88 -3.25 16.51 9.74
C PHE A 88 -2.81 16.81 8.30
N PHE A 89 -3.75 17.03 7.38
CA PHE A 89 -3.43 17.31 5.97
C PHE A 89 -2.75 18.66 5.77
N LYS A 90 -3.05 19.66 6.61
CA LYS A 90 -2.45 20.98 6.48
C LYS A 90 -1.00 21.02 6.99
N TYR A 91 -0.71 20.32 8.09
CA TYR A 91 0.54 20.51 8.82
C TYR A 91 1.51 19.32 8.77
N LYS A 92 1.04 18.10 8.47
CA LYS A 92 1.82 16.87 8.67
C LYS A 92 2.24 16.17 7.38
N VAL A 93 1.49 16.37 6.29
CA VAL A 93 1.73 15.68 5.02
C VAL A 93 2.67 16.46 4.09
N ASN A 94 3.34 15.75 3.18
CA ASN A 94 4.25 16.34 2.20
C ASN A 94 3.66 16.48 0.79
N PHE A 95 2.44 17.02 0.71
CA PHE A 95 1.80 17.42 -0.54
C PHE A 95 0.77 18.54 -0.27
N SER A 96 0.44 19.32 -1.31
CA SER A 96 -0.51 20.43 -1.20
C SER A 96 -1.92 20.01 -1.61
N SER A 97 -2.93 20.80 -1.26
CA SER A 97 -4.32 20.61 -1.68
C SER A 97 -4.58 20.85 -3.17
N LYS A 98 -3.54 21.18 -3.97
CA LYS A 98 -3.67 21.41 -5.41
C LYS A 98 -4.37 20.23 -6.09
N ARG A 99 -5.30 20.55 -7.00
CA ARG A 99 -6.15 19.57 -7.73
C ARG A 99 -6.87 18.58 -6.80
N TYR A 100 -7.39 19.07 -5.67
CA TYR A 100 -8.18 18.28 -4.72
C TYR A 100 -7.45 17.04 -4.16
N ALA A 101 -6.13 17.14 -3.97
CA ALA A 101 -5.32 16.01 -3.51
C ALA A 101 -5.70 15.52 -2.10
N TYR A 102 -6.11 16.42 -1.19
CA TYR A 102 -6.57 16.02 0.16
C TYR A 102 -7.90 15.27 0.08
N ASP A 103 -8.82 15.76 -0.74
CA ASP A 103 -10.11 15.13 -1.01
C ASP A 103 -9.92 13.74 -1.66
N ALA A 104 -8.99 13.61 -2.60
CA ALA A 104 -8.66 12.34 -3.23
C ALA A 104 -8.20 11.29 -2.21
N VAL A 105 -7.28 11.65 -1.32
CA VAL A 105 -6.82 10.74 -0.25
C VAL A 105 -7.98 10.43 0.71
N CYS A 106 -8.75 11.43 1.13
CA CYS A 106 -9.91 11.20 2.01
C CYS A 106 -10.97 10.28 1.39
N ALA A 107 -11.17 10.33 0.07
CA ALA A 107 -12.04 9.41 -0.65
C ALA A 107 -11.51 7.96 -0.56
N GLN A 108 -10.20 7.76 -0.73
CA GLN A 108 -9.56 6.46 -0.55
C GLN A 108 -9.70 5.94 0.88
N LEU A 109 -9.47 6.80 1.89
CA LEU A 109 -9.66 6.43 3.30
C LEU A 109 -11.11 6.01 3.57
N THR A 110 -12.07 6.72 2.98
CA THR A 110 -13.50 6.40 3.11
C THR A 110 -13.83 5.03 2.49
N LEU A 111 -13.32 4.75 1.30
CA LEU A 111 -13.52 3.46 0.63
C LEU A 111 -12.93 2.29 1.42
N LEU A 112 -11.69 2.44 1.93
CA LEU A 112 -11.02 1.42 2.74
C LEU A 112 -11.72 1.22 4.09
N SER A 113 -12.24 2.30 4.69
CA SER A 113 -13.00 2.22 5.94
C SER A 113 -14.32 1.46 5.76
N LEU A 114 -14.97 1.66 4.63
CA LEU A 114 -16.21 0.97 4.27
C LEU A 114 -15.97 -0.51 3.96
N SER A 115 -14.89 -0.81 3.25
CA SER A 115 -14.58 -2.18 2.82
C SER A 115 -14.03 -3.03 3.97
N GLY A 116 -13.30 -2.42 4.91
CA GLY A 116 -12.68 -3.11 6.04
C GLY A 116 -11.50 -4.03 5.68
N GLN A 117 -11.21 -4.18 4.39
CA GLN A 117 -10.16 -5.01 3.81
C GLN A 117 -9.45 -4.22 2.68
N PRO A 118 -8.23 -4.62 2.26
CA PRO A 118 -7.62 -4.07 1.07
C PRO A 118 -8.59 -4.15 -0.11
N THR A 119 -8.76 -3.04 -0.83
CA THR A 119 -9.59 -2.97 -2.04
C THR A 119 -8.93 -2.03 -3.03
N ASP A 120 -9.20 -2.25 -4.30
CA ASP A 120 -8.87 -1.31 -5.36
C ASP A 120 -9.46 0.08 -5.04
N ALA A 121 -8.58 1.09 -5.01
CA ALA A 121 -8.88 2.47 -4.72
C ALA A 121 -8.61 3.37 -5.94
N LYS A 122 -8.70 2.81 -7.15
CA LYS A 122 -8.58 3.53 -8.43
C LYS A 122 -9.85 4.31 -8.77
N GLY A 123 -9.76 5.08 -9.86
CA GLY A 123 -10.79 6.01 -10.32
C GLY A 123 -12.19 5.39 -10.42
N LYS A 124 -12.31 4.21 -11.04
CA LYS A 124 -13.58 3.52 -11.24
C LYS A 124 -14.31 3.17 -9.94
N LYS A 125 -13.65 2.52 -8.97
CA LYS A 125 -14.27 2.21 -7.66
C LYS A 125 -14.60 3.45 -6.87
N LEU A 126 -13.71 4.46 -6.88
CA LEU A 126 -13.97 5.74 -6.20
C LEU A 126 -15.13 6.51 -6.84
N LYS A 127 -15.29 6.48 -8.16
CA LYS A 127 -16.43 7.11 -8.84
C LYS A 127 -17.73 6.41 -8.44
N LYS A 128 -17.75 5.07 -8.46
CA LYS A 128 -18.89 4.27 -8.01
C LYS A 128 -19.30 4.60 -6.57
N LEU A 129 -18.35 4.77 -5.66
CA LEU A 129 -18.61 5.18 -4.26
C LEU A 129 -19.40 6.51 -4.18
N TYR A 130 -19.11 7.47 -5.05
CA TYR A 130 -19.79 8.78 -5.08
C TYR A 130 -21.15 8.71 -5.76
N GLU A 131 -21.31 7.86 -6.77
CA GLU A 131 -22.55 7.68 -7.53
C GLU A 131 -23.57 6.79 -6.79
N GLU A 132 -23.10 5.88 -5.94
CA GLU A 132 -23.94 5.06 -5.07
C GLU A 132 -24.69 5.96 -4.07
N LYS A 133 -25.91 6.36 -4.45
CA LYS A 133 -26.86 7.16 -3.64
C LYS A 133 -27.41 6.41 -2.42
N ARG A 134 -26.80 5.31 -1.99
CA ARG A 134 -27.22 4.62 -0.76
C ARG A 134 -27.16 5.65 0.37
N ARG A 135 -28.28 5.86 1.05
CA ARG A 135 -28.26 6.47 2.39
C ARG A 135 -27.43 5.52 3.23
N TYR A 136 -26.14 5.82 3.41
CA TYR A 136 -25.29 5.08 4.33
C TYR A 136 -25.89 5.28 5.72
N PRO A 137 -26.52 4.26 6.34
CA PRO A 137 -27.14 4.41 7.65
C PRO A 137 -26.12 4.81 8.72
N GLU A 138 -24.84 4.57 8.44
CA GLU A 138 -23.69 4.75 9.33
C GLU A 138 -22.76 5.91 8.92
N ARG A 139 -23.23 6.90 8.13
CA ARG A 139 -22.36 8.00 7.65
C ARG A 139 -21.60 8.68 8.79
N LYS A 140 -22.32 9.04 9.86
CA LYS A 140 -21.71 9.69 11.04
C LYS A 140 -20.68 8.78 11.69
N ASP A 141 -20.91 7.47 11.70
CA ASP A 141 -20.02 6.51 12.34
C ASP A 141 -18.73 6.33 11.54
N ILE A 142 -18.81 6.24 10.22
CA ILE A 142 -17.62 6.13 9.35
C ILE A 142 -16.80 7.42 9.42
N GLU A 143 -17.43 8.59 9.29
CA GLU A 143 -16.72 9.87 9.41
C GLU A 143 -16.06 10.00 10.79
N THR A 144 -16.74 9.55 11.85
CA THR A 144 -16.19 9.54 13.21
C THR A 144 -15.03 8.55 13.35
N LYS A 145 -15.13 7.35 12.77
CA LYS A 145 -14.04 6.36 12.73
C LYS A 145 -12.82 6.94 12.02
N ILE A 146 -12.98 7.49 10.82
CA ILE A 146 -11.87 8.11 10.07
C ILE A 146 -11.25 9.25 10.87
N LYS A 147 -12.08 10.13 11.44
CA LYS A 147 -11.61 11.26 12.24
C LYS A 147 -10.84 10.81 13.49
N LYS A 148 -11.25 9.72 14.14
CA LYS A 148 -10.52 9.14 15.29
C LYS A 148 -9.10 8.71 14.88
N ILE A 149 -8.96 8.03 13.74
CA ILE A 149 -7.64 7.61 13.24
C ILE A 149 -6.81 8.83 12.79
N LEU A 150 -7.40 9.79 12.09
CA LEU A 150 -6.70 11.03 11.71
C LEU A 150 -6.23 11.85 12.94
N ASN A 151 -7.00 11.87 14.02
CA ASN A 151 -6.59 12.48 15.29
C ASN A 151 -5.40 11.72 15.91
N LEU A 152 -5.37 10.39 15.82
CA LEU A 152 -4.23 9.61 16.27
C LEU A 152 -2.99 9.90 15.41
N MET A 153 -3.12 9.88 14.08
CA MET A 153 -2.03 10.23 13.16
C MET A 153 -1.49 11.63 13.45
N ASP A 154 -2.35 12.61 13.73
CA ASP A 154 -1.93 13.96 14.10
C ASP A 154 -1.16 14.03 15.43
N LYS A 155 -1.44 13.12 16.37
CA LYS A 155 -0.68 12.97 17.63
C LYS A 155 0.66 12.24 17.42
N ILE A 156 0.69 11.25 16.54
CA ILE A 156 1.90 10.48 16.21
C ILE A 156 2.90 11.38 15.49
N PHE A 157 2.47 12.07 14.43
CA PHE A 157 3.33 12.92 13.62
C PHE A 157 3.28 14.35 14.14
N VAL A 158 4.32 14.79 14.85
CA VAL A 158 4.36 16.13 15.49
C VAL A 158 4.69 17.24 14.48
N ARG A 159 5.48 16.94 13.45
CA ARG A 159 5.88 17.88 12.40
C ARG A 159 5.49 17.37 11.01
N LYS A 160 5.78 18.18 9.99
CA LYS A 160 5.66 17.77 8.60
C LYS A 160 6.72 16.71 8.31
N GLU A 161 6.28 15.52 7.89
CA GLU A 161 7.20 14.42 7.60
C GLU A 161 7.51 14.33 6.10
N PRO A 162 8.78 14.35 5.67
CA PRO A 162 9.16 14.34 4.26
C PRO A 162 8.63 13.13 3.48
N TYR A 163 8.56 11.97 4.13
CA TYR A 163 8.06 10.73 3.53
C TYR A 163 6.53 10.64 3.51
N MET A 164 5.79 11.56 4.13
CA MET A 164 4.32 11.48 4.24
C MET A 164 3.62 11.91 2.94
N LYS A 165 3.81 11.14 1.86
CA LYS A 165 3.15 11.31 0.56
C LYS A 165 1.74 10.72 0.59
N LYS A 166 0.98 10.91 -0.49
CA LYS A 166 -0.42 10.45 -0.61
C LYS A 166 -0.58 8.96 -0.23
N TYR A 167 0.25 8.09 -0.82
CA TYR A 167 0.20 6.66 -0.59
C TYR A 167 0.60 6.27 0.85
N ASN A 168 1.52 7.00 1.49
CA ASN A 168 1.89 6.77 2.89
C ASN A 168 0.72 7.10 3.82
N VAL A 169 -0.02 8.18 3.56
CA VAL A 169 -1.22 8.52 4.35
C VAL A 169 -2.22 7.37 4.29
N VAL A 170 -2.47 6.81 3.11
CA VAL A 170 -3.37 5.66 2.93
C VAL A 170 -2.86 4.42 3.66
N SER A 171 -1.58 4.07 3.51
CA SER A 171 -0.98 2.91 4.20
C SER A 171 -1.04 3.03 5.71
N VAL A 172 -0.56 4.15 6.26
CA VAL A 172 -0.52 4.38 7.72
C VAL A 172 -1.93 4.40 8.28
N TYR A 173 -2.87 5.07 7.62
CA TYR A 173 -4.27 5.08 8.04
C TYR A 173 -4.84 3.67 8.10
N PHE A 174 -4.73 2.90 7.01
CA PHE A 174 -5.34 1.59 6.91
C PHE A 174 -4.70 0.59 7.89
N PHE A 175 -3.38 0.66 8.04
CA PHE A 175 -2.62 -0.07 9.05
C PHE A 175 -3.12 0.23 10.48
N LEU A 176 -3.24 1.50 10.87
CA LEU A 176 -3.73 1.88 12.20
C LEU A 176 -5.20 1.49 12.40
N GLN A 177 -6.05 1.63 11.38
CA GLN A 177 -7.45 1.20 11.44
C GLN A 177 -7.54 -0.29 11.74
N PHE A 178 -6.79 -1.12 11.02
CA PHE A 178 -6.76 -2.56 11.22
C PHE A 178 -6.24 -2.93 12.61
N LEU A 179 -5.11 -2.36 13.04
CA LEU A 179 -4.54 -2.67 14.35
C LEU A 179 -5.45 -2.25 15.50
N LEU A 180 -6.04 -1.05 15.44
CA LEU A 180 -6.99 -0.59 16.46
C LEU A 180 -8.31 -1.36 16.42
N GLY A 181 -8.67 -1.98 15.29
CA GLY A 181 -9.85 -2.84 15.19
C GLY A 181 -9.63 -4.21 15.84
N ASN A 182 -8.45 -4.80 15.65
CA ASN A 182 -8.21 -6.22 15.91
C ASN A 182 -7.25 -6.52 17.08
N PHE A 183 -6.46 -5.54 17.54
CA PHE A 183 -5.37 -5.75 18.50
C PHE A 183 -5.39 -4.77 19.68
N SER A 184 -4.85 -5.23 20.80
CA SER A 184 -4.75 -4.50 22.07
C SER A 184 -3.51 -3.61 22.09
N VAL A 185 -3.54 -2.56 21.27
CA VAL A 185 -2.42 -1.61 21.09
C VAL A 185 -2.50 -0.35 21.96
N SER A 186 -3.39 -0.32 22.96
CA SER A 186 -3.61 0.86 23.82
C SER A 186 -2.38 1.26 24.65
N LYS A 187 -1.45 0.32 24.88
CA LYS A 187 -0.19 0.55 25.60
C LYS A 187 0.87 1.26 24.74
N ILE A 188 0.74 1.23 23.40
CA ILE A 188 1.72 1.85 22.51
C ILE A 188 1.49 3.36 22.50
N THR A 189 2.48 4.10 22.97
CA THR A 189 2.46 5.56 23.04
C THR A 189 2.59 6.18 21.63
N PRO A 190 2.12 7.43 21.42
CA PRO A 190 2.34 8.14 20.16
C PRO A 190 3.82 8.24 19.75
N LYS A 191 4.74 8.29 20.72
CA LYS A 191 6.19 8.32 20.48
C LYS A 191 6.71 6.99 19.95
N GLU A 192 6.24 5.87 20.49
CA GLU A 192 6.63 4.54 20.00
C GLU A 192 6.10 4.28 18.59
N TRP A 193 4.85 4.71 18.30
CA TRP A 193 4.32 4.71 16.93
C TRP A 193 5.19 5.53 15.98
N TYR A 194 5.55 6.74 16.39
CA TYR A 194 6.39 7.63 15.59
C TYR A 194 7.75 7.00 15.29
N ASN A 195 8.40 6.44 16.32
CA ASN A 195 9.68 5.75 16.17
C ASN A 195 9.57 4.54 15.24
N PHE A 196 8.50 3.74 15.33
CA PHE A 196 8.25 2.64 14.41
C PHE A 196 8.19 3.10 12.95
N PHE A 197 7.36 4.10 12.63
CA PHE A 197 7.25 4.59 11.25
C PHE A 197 8.55 5.21 10.73
N ASN A 198 9.27 5.95 11.57
CA ASN A 198 10.55 6.55 11.18
C ASN A 198 11.63 5.51 10.93
N GLU A 199 11.77 4.52 11.83
CA GLU A 199 12.73 3.43 11.63
C GLU A 199 12.40 2.62 10.38
N PHE A 200 11.11 2.33 10.13
CA PHE A 200 10.67 1.65 8.91
C PHE A 200 11.07 2.43 7.65
N GLU A 201 10.81 3.74 7.61
CA GLU A 201 11.17 4.58 6.46
C GLU A 201 12.68 4.77 6.31
N GLU A 202 13.42 4.87 7.42
CA GLU A 202 14.89 4.91 7.40
C GLU A 202 15.49 3.62 6.83
N GLN A 203 14.99 2.46 7.27
CA GLN A 203 15.40 1.16 6.73
C GLN A 203 15.05 1.05 5.25
N ARG A 204 13.85 1.49 4.83
CA ARG A 204 13.45 1.48 3.42
C ARG A 204 14.38 2.33 2.55
N ILE A 205 14.78 3.51 3.04
CA ILE A 205 15.73 4.38 2.32
C ILE A 205 17.10 3.72 2.23
N LYS A 206 17.63 3.16 3.32
CA LYS A 206 18.90 2.44 3.32
C LYS A 206 18.87 1.25 2.35
N ASN A 207 17.77 0.49 2.35
CA ASN A 207 17.58 -0.64 1.45
C ASN A 207 17.62 -0.24 -0.03
N SER A 208 17.08 0.93 -0.38
CA SER A 208 17.12 1.43 -1.76
C SER A 208 18.50 1.88 -2.25
N GLN A 209 19.51 1.88 -1.37
CA GLN A 209 20.89 2.30 -1.67
C GLN A 209 21.84 1.11 -1.79
N ILE A 210 21.37 -0.11 -1.56
CA ILE A 210 22.17 -1.35 -1.64
C ILE A 210 21.64 -2.26 -2.75
N SER A 211 22.51 -3.13 -3.26
CA SER A 211 22.17 -4.10 -4.32
C SER A 211 21.32 -5.25 -3.77
N GLU A 212 20.53 -5.90 -4.61
CA GLU A 212 19.77 -7.11 -4.26
C GLU A 212 20.69 -8.26 -3.82
N ASP A 213 21.96 -8.25 -4.25
CA ASP A 213 22.98 -9.24 -3.84
C ASP A 213 23.60 -8.97 -2.46
N ASP A 214 23.30 -7.83 -1.82
CA ASP A 214 23.81 -7.51 -0.48
C ASP A 214 23.12 -8.40 0.57
N THR A 215 23.90 -8.96 1.49
CA THR A 215 23.38 -9.80 2.58
C THR A 215 22.38 -9.09 3.51
N HIS A 216 22.39 -7.76 3.53
CA HIS A 216 21.46 -6.92 4.30
C HIS A 216 20.26 -6.44 3.48
N PHE A 217 20.15 -6.85 2.21
CA PHE A 217 19.03 -6.50 1.36
C PHE A 217 17.73 -7.11 1.89
N ASP A 218 16.75 -6.26 2.12
CA ASP A 218 15.43 -6.59 2.61
C ASP A 218 14.42 -6.57 1.47
N PHE A 219 14.10 -7.76 0.97
CA PHE A 219 13.13 -7.96 -0.10
C PHE A 219 11.74 -7.39 0.23
N ASP A 220 11.33 -7.39 1.51
CA ASP A 220 10.03 -6.81 1.89
C ASP A 220 10.07 -5.29 1.69
N LEU A 221 11.16 -4.63 2.08
CA LEU A 221 11.27 -3.17 1.92
C LEU A 221 11.37 -2.76 0.44
N ASN A 222 12.01 -3.60 -0.39
CA ASN A 222 12.02 -3.42 -1.84
C ASN A 222 10.63 -3.58 -2.45
N ASP A 223 9.90 -4.67 -2.12
CA ASP A 223 8.53 -4.86 -2.63
C ASP A 223 7.61 -3.73 -2.14
N TYR A 224 7.73 -3.29 -0.87
CA TYR A 224 6.98 -2.14 -0.37
C TYR A 224 7.22 -0.89 -1.22
N GLN A 225 8.49 -0.59 -1.54
CA GLN A 225 8.86 0.54 -2.40
C GLN A 225 8.31 0.38 -3.82
N PHE A 226 8.44 -0.81 -4.40
CA PHE A 226 7.91 -1.14 -5.71
C PHE A 226 6.39 -0.90 -5.78
N GLN A 227 5.63 -1.37 -4.78
CA GLN A 227 4.19 -1.16 -4.72
C GLN A 227 3.81 0.32 -4.54
N CYS A 228 4.61 1.10 -3.83
CA CYS A 228 4.38 2.55 -3.69
C CYS A 228 4.50 3.30 -5.03
N VAL A 229 5.31 2.80 -5.96
CA VAL A 229 5.57 3.44 -7.26
C VAL A 229 4.64 2.90 -8.35
N ASN A 230 4.56 1.57 -8.48
CA ASN A 230 3.92 0.91 -9.63
C ASN A 230 2.44 0.59 -9.40
N SER A 231 1.99 0.53 -8.15
CA SER A 231 0.63 0.08 -7.83
C SER A 231 0.08 0.71 -6.53
N PRO A 232 0.20 2.05 -6.35
CA PRO A 232 -0.14 2.69 -5.08
C PRO A 232 -1.61 2.54 -4.69
N ASP A 233 -2.50 2.48 -5.68
CA ASP A 233 -3.95 2.52 -5.49
C ASP A 233 -4.64 1.18 -5.84
N SER A 234 -3.90 0.15 -6.26
CA SER A 234 -4.47 -1.17 -6.57
C SER A 234 -4.71 -1.99 -5.29
N GLU A 235 -5.65 -2.93 -5.35
CA GLU A 235 -5.94 -3.83 -4.23
C GLU A 235 -4.69 -4.59 -3.78
N GLN A 236 -3.96 -5.17 -4.73
CA GLN A 236 -2.75 -5.95 -4.49
C GLN A 236 -1.63 -5.08 -3.89
N GLY A 237 -1.42 -3.88 -4.43
CA GLY A 237 -0.38 -2.97 -3.95
C GLY A 237 -0.70 -2.43 -2.55
N ILE A 238 -1.97 -2.14 -2.25
CA ILE A 238 -2.41 -1.78 -0.88
C ILE A 238 -2.23 -2.97 0.06
N LYS A 239 -2.64 -4.18 -0.34
CA LYS A 239 -2.52 -5.40 0.46
C LYS A 239 -1.07 -5.69 0.81
N LYS A 240 -0.17 -5.76 -0.17
CA LYS A 240 1.26 -6.01 0.05
C LYS A 240 1.89 -4.99 0.99
N ARG A 241 1.63 -3.70 0.79
CA ARG A 241 2.14 -2.65 1.68
C ARG A 241 1.62 -2.80 3.10
N HIS A 242 0.36 -3.20 3.26
CA HIS A 242 -0.25 -3.45 4.56
C HIS A 242 0.38 -4.65 5.27
N ASP A 243 0.49 -5.78 4.56
CA ASP A 243 1.05 -7.03 5.07
C ASP A 243 2.51 -6.84 5.53
N ILE A 244 3.32 -6.15 4.73
CA ILE A 244 4.73 -5.81 5.06
C ILE A 244 4.80 -4.92 6.31
N LEU A 245 3.96 -3.89 6.41
CA LEU A 245 3.91 -3.04 7.60
C LEU A 245 3.53 -3.83 8.86
N LEU A 246 2.53 -4.72 8.75
CA LEU A 246 2.12 -5.60 9.86
C LEU A 246 3.24 -6.55 10.27
N LYS A 247 3.91 -7.19 9.32
CA LYS A 247 5.05 -8.07 9.57
C LYS A 247 6.14 -7.34 10.35
N LYS A 248 6.61 -6.19 9.86
CA LYS A 248 7.65 -5.40 10.55
C LYS A 248 7.16 -4.89 11.92
N PHE A 249 5.88 -4.56 12.04
CA PHE A 249 5.28 -4.18 13.32
C PHE A 249 5.32 -5.33 14.33
N PHE A 250 4.90 -6.53 13.95
CA PHE A 250 4.86 -7.71 14.83
C PHE A 250 6.24 -8.23 15.21
N ILE A 251 7.25 -8.03 14.35
CA ILE A 251 8.66 -8.26 14.71
C ILE A 251 9.09 -7.33 15.85
N LYS A 252 8.73 -6.04 15.78
CA LYS A 252 9.11 -5.05 16.79
C LYS A 252 8.28 -5.13 18.08
N PHE A 253 6.98 -5.37 17.95
CA PHE A 253 6.02 -5.40 19.05
C PHE A 253 5.42 -6.81 19.19
N HIS A 254 6.26 -7.76 19.60
CA HIS A 254 5.90 -9.18 19.65
C HIS A 254 4.96 -9.58 20.80
N GLU A 255 4.68 -8.67 21.73
CA GLU A 255 3.78 -8.86 22.89
C GLU A 255 2.33 -8.41 22.64
N ILE A 256 1.97 -8.06 21.40
CA ILE A 256 0.65 -7.50 21.08
C ILE A 256 -0.40 -8.60 20.97
N GLU A 257 -1.34 -8.56 21.91
CA GLU A 257 -2.50 -9.45 21.98
C GLU A 257 -3.61 -9.03 21.00
N THR A 258 -4.36 -9.99 20.49
CA THR A 258 -5.63 -9.73 19.79
C THR A 258 -6.67 -9.20 20.77
N LYS A 259 -7.67 -8.46 20.28
CA LYS A 259 -8.82 -8.02 21.11
C LYS A 259 -9.78 -9.16 21.39
N ASP A 260 -10.06 -9.94 20.35
CA ASP A 260 -10.85 -11.16 20.46
C ASP A 260 -9.89 -12.36 20.51
N PRO A 261 -10.10 -13.35 21.40
CA PRO A 261 -9.20 -14.48 21.59
C PRO A 261 -9.35 -15.50 20.46
N VAL A 262 -8.98 -15.10 19.24
CA VAL A 262 -8.77 -16.02 18.13
C VAL A 262 -7.46 -16.76 18.39
N ARG A 263 -7.55 -18.08 18.57
CA ARG A 263 -6.42 -18.94 18.96
C ARG A 263 -5.49 -19.29 17.79
N ILE A 264 -5.47 -18.47 16.75
CA ILE A 264 -4.75 -18.74 15.50
C ILE A 264 -3.95 -17.49 15.14
N PHE A 265 -2.67 -17.66 14.82
CA PHE A 265 -1.84 -16.59 14.30
C PHE A 265 -2.31 -16.19 12.91
N ASN A 266 -2.45 -14.89 12.66
CA ASN A 266 -2.66 -14.39 11.30
C ASN A 266 -1.35 -14.48 10.49
N GLU A 267 -1.44 -14.24 9.18
CA GLU A 267 -0.30 -14.45 8.28
C GLU A 267 0.91 -13.56 8.61
N SER A 268 0.71 -12.27 8.89
CA SER A 268 1.80 -11.37 9.28
C SER A 268 2.44 -11.74 10.62
N GLN A 269 1.68 -12.31 11.56
CA GLN A 269 2.22 -12.86 12.81
C GLN A 269 3.06 -14.11 12.53
N LYS A 270 2.60 -15.02 11.65
CA LYS A 270 3.37 -16.20 11.24
C LYS A 270 4.68 -15.81 10.56
N GLU A 271 4.65 -14.85 9.63
CA GLU A 271 5.85 -14.32 8.98
C GLU A 271 6.82 -13.71 9.99
N ALA A 272 6.33 -12.96 10.98
CA ALA A 272 7.15 -12.43 12.06
C ALA A 272 7.78 -13.55 12.91
N ILE A 273 6.99 -14.56 13.31
CA ILE A 273 7.47 -15.74 14.05
C ILE A 273 8.55 -16.47 13.24
N TYR A 274 8.30 -16.74 11.96
CA TYR A 274 9.22 -17.44 11.06
C TYR A 274 10.60 -16.75 10.99
N LEU A 275 10.62 -15.42 10.87
CA LEU A 275 11.86 -14.64 10.87
C LEU A 275 12.54 -14.62 12.24
N LEU A 276 11.78 -14.41 13.33
CA LEU A 276 12.32 -14.39 14.69
C LEU A 276 12.88 -15.74 15.14
N LYS A 277 12.42 -16.85 14.55
CA LYS A 277 12.93 -18.21 14.80
C LYS A 277 13.98 -18.66 13.78
N GLU A 278 14.54 -17.72 13.01
CA GLU A 278 15.59 -17.97 12.03
C GLU A 278 15.25 -19.06 11.01
N LYS A 279 13.96 -19.25 10.71
CA LYS A 279 13.48 -20.28 9.77
C LYS A 279 13.84 -21.71 10.16
N LYS A 280 14.14 -21.97 11.44
CA LYS A 280 14.53 -23.28 11.97
C LYS A 280 13.49 -23.83 12.94
N CYS A 281 13.21 -25.13 12.85
CA CYS A 281 12.39 -25.83 13.82
C CYS A 281 12.89 -25.59 15.25
N CYS A 282 12.01 -25.15 16.15
CA CYS A 282 12.35 -24.91 17.55
C CYS A 282 12.58 -26.21 18.34
N GLY A 283 12.19 -27.36 17.77
CA GLY A 283 12.24 -28.66 18.44
C GLY A 283 11.17 -28.79 19.53
N VAL A 284 11.06 -30.01 20.08
CA VAL A 284 10.13 -30.30 21.18
C VAL A 284 10.90 -31.12 22.21
N GLN A 285 10.58 -30.91 23.49
CA GLN A 285 11.17 -31.68 24.57
C GLN A 285 10.94 -33.19 24.36
N ASP A 286 11.95 -33.99 24.66
CA ASP A 286 11.95 -35.46 24.56
C ASP A 286 11.73 -36.01 23.13
N PHE A 287 11.98 -35.19 22.10
CA PHE A 287 11.89 -35.59 20.70
C PHE A 287 13.09 -35.09 19.89
N ILE A 288 13.79 -36.01 19.21
CA ILE A 288 14.90 -35.66 18.32
C ILE A 288 14.31 -35.18 16.99
N CYS A 289 14.45 -33.90 16.70
CA CYS A 289 13.96 -33.30 15.46
C CYS A 289 14.71 -33.86 14.24
N PRO A 290 14.02 -34.45 13.24
CA PRO A 290 14.67 -34.96 12.03
C PRO A 290 15.18 -33.84 11.11
N ASN A 291 14.67 -32.60 11.30
CA ASN A 291 15.06 -31.42 10.53
C ASN A 291 15.93 -30.46 11.36
N ASN A 292 16.63 -30.96 12.38
CA ASN A 292 17.44 -30.11 13.25
C ASN A 292 18.53 -29.36 12.45
N ASN A 293 18.74 -28.08 12.73
CA ASN A 293 19.68 -27.18 12.04
C ASN A 293 19.43 -26.96 10.53
N ARG A 294 18.35 -27.49 9.96
CA ARG A 294 17.93 -27.21 8.59
C ARG A 294 17.07 -25.94 8.55
N ILE A 295 17.28 -25.11 7.52
CA ILE A 295 16.35 -24.03 7.16
C ILE A 295 15.09 -24.69 6.56
N LEU A 296 13.96 -24.48 7.22
CA LEU A 296 12.65 -24.88 6.72
C LEU A 296 12.11 -23.82 5.76
N LEU A 297 11.41 -24.24 4.71
CA LEU A 297 10.56 -23.35 3.92
C LEU A 297 9.34 -22.94 4.75
N PHE A 298 8.69 -21.84 4.38
CA PHE A 298 7.54 -21.33 5.13
C PHE A 298 6.38 -22.34 5.14
N GLU A 299 6.17 -23.03 4.01
CA GLU A 299 5.14 -24.05 3.82
C GLU A 299 5.45 -25.37 4.55
N GLU A 300 6.71 -25.57 4.96
CA GLU A 300 7.13 -26.72 5.78
C GLU A 300 6.94 -26.47 7.29
N CYS A 301 6.61 -25.22 7.68
CA CYS A 301 6.46 -24.83 9.07
C CYS A 301 5.02 -24.98 9.56
N GLU A 302 4.87 -25.63 10.71
CA GLU A 302 3.68 -25.55 11.54
C GLU A 302 3.87 -24.43 12.57
N PHE A 303 2.91 -23.51 12.65
CA PHE A 303 2.96 -22.37 13.57
C PHE A 303 2.11 -22.66 14.79
N ASP A 304 2.77 -22.75 15.94
CA ASP A 304 2.15 -23.23 17.17
C ASP A 304 2.54 -22.36 18.37
N HIS A 305 1.81 -22.47 19.47
CA HIS A 305 2.11 -21.75 20.71
C HIS A 305 3.21 -22.46 21.49
N ILE A 306 4.15 -21.72 22.09
CA ILE A 306 5.14 -22.27 23.03
C ILE A 306 4.40 -22.73 24.30
N LYS A 307 3.66 -21.80 24.90
CA LYS A 307 2.73 -22.04 26.00
C LYS A 307 1.33 -22.23 25.45
N GLU A 308 0.75 -23.40 25.70
CA GLU A 308 -0.60 -23.78 25.24
C GLU A 308 -1.70 -22.92 25.85
N TYR A 309 -2.82 -22.79 25.13
CA TYR A 309 -3.96 -22.01 25.60
C TYR A 309 -4.53 -22.52 26.93
N ASP A 310 -4.64 -23.83 27.11
CA ASP A 310 -5.16 -24.44 28.35
C ASP A 310 -4.27 -24.14 29.57
N ALA A 311 -3.02 -23.69 29.34
CA ALA A 311 -2.11 -23.20 30.37
C ALA A 311 -2.10 -21.67 30.49
N GLU A 312 -3.07 -20.95 29.93
CA GLU A 312 -3.10 -19.48 29.80
C GLU A 312 -2.06 -18.92 28.79
N GLY A 313 -1.77 -19.68 27.75
CA GLY A 313 -0.99 -19.22 26.60
C GLY A 313 -1.72 -18.19 25.76
N LYS A 314 -1.03 -17.11 25.39
CA LYS A 314 -1.59 -16.01 24.58
C LYS A 314 -1.21 -16.15 23.11
N THR A 315 -2.07 -15.70 22.20
CA THR A 315 -1.77 -15.63 20.76
C THR A 315 -1.00 -14.36 20.43
N ILE A 316 0.25 -14.32 20.87
CA ILE A 316 1.23 -13.26 20.66
C ILE A 316 2.47 -13.83 20.00
N VAL A 317 3.20 -13.02 19.23
CA VAL A 317 4.36 -13.45 18.43
C VAL A 317 5.47 -14.03 19.31
N SER A 318 5.68 -13.48 20.51
CA SER A 318 6.68 -14.02 21.45
C SER A 318 6.34 -15.41 22.01
N ASN A 319 5.04 -15.75 22.05
CA ASN A 319 4.57 -17.08 22.38
C ASN A 319 4.44 -17.98 21.13
N GLY A 320 4.87 -17.52 19.96
CA GLY A 320 4.88 -18.31 18.73
C GLY A 320 6.18 -19.10 18.57
N GLN A 321 6.06 -20.29 18.00
CA GLN A 321 7.16 -21.12 17.54
C GLN A 321 6.87 -21.71 16.16
N ILE A 322 7.94 -22.12 15.47
CA ILE A 322 7.84 -22.93 14.25
C ILE A 322 8.30 -24.36 14.54
N LEU A 323 7.54 -25.32 14.09
CA LEU A 323 7.83 -26.75 14.21
C LEU A 323 7.77 -27.40 12.82
N CYS A 324 8.63 -28.37 12.53
CA CYS A 324 8.38 -29.26 11.39
C CYS A 324 7.19 -30.17 11.71
N LYS A 325 6.62 -30.78 10.67
CA LYS A 325 5.45 -31.66 10.78
C LYS A 325 5.61 -32.77 11.83
N GLU A 326 6.79 -33.36 11.94
CA GLU A 326 7.08 -34.43 12.90
C GLU A 326 7.08 -33.91 14.34
N CYS A 327 7.77 -32.80 14.58
CA CYS A 327 7.81 -32.14 15.89
C CYS A 327 6.41 -31.69 16.34
N HIS A 328 5.64 -31.05 15.45
CA HIS A 328 4.28 -30.62 15.74
C HIS A 328 3.35 -31.80 16.04
N SER A 329 3.44 -32.88 15.27
CA SER A 329 2.69 -34.11 15.52
C SER A 329 3.03 -34.70 16.89
N HIS A 330 4.32 -34.78 17.25
CA HIS A 330 4.75 -35.28 18.55
C HIS A 330 4.23 -34.41 19.71
N LYS A 331 4.36 -33.08 19.61
CA LYS A 331 3.82 -32.13 20.60
C LYS A 331 2.32 -32.30 20.79
N THR A 332 1.57 -32.39 19.69
CA THR A 332 0.11 -32.56 19.69
C THR A 332 -0.31 -33.87 20.36
N GLN A 333 0.40 -34.97 20.09
CA GLN A 333 0.13 -36.27 20.72
C GLN A 333 0.36 -36.22 22.23
N ASN A 334 1.49 -35.66 22.67
CA ASN A 334 1.81 -35.51 24.09
C ASN A 334 0.79 -34.63 24.82
N TYR A 335 0.37 -33.53 24.18
CA TYR A 335 -0.67 -32.65 24.71
C TYR A 335 -2.00 -33.39 24.91
N ARG A 336 -2.45 -34.15 23.90
CA ARG A 336 -3.68 -34.96 23.97
C ARG A 336 -3.60 -36.06 25.04
N ALA A 337 -2.43 -36.68 25.21
CA ALA A 337 -2.21 -37.69 26.24
C ALA A 337 -2.32 -37.09 27.65
N LYS A 338 -1.69 -35.94 27.90
CA LYS A 338 -1.80 -35.22 29.19
C LYS A 338 -3.23 -34.84 29.52
N LYS A 339 -3.99 -34.35 28.54
CA LYS A 339 -5.39 -33.94 28.72
C LYS A 339 -6.36 -35.10 28.98
N LYS A 340 -6.01 -36.33 28.57
CA LYS A 340 -6.78 -37.54 28.92
C LYS A 340 -6.48 -38.06 30.33
N ALA A 341 -5.33 -37.67 30.89
CA ALA A 341 -4.88 -38.12 32.21
C ALA A 341 -5.26 -37.14 33.34
N SER A 342 -5.59 -35.89 32.99
CA SER A 342 -6.21 -34.87 33.86
C SER A 342 -7.73 -34.97 33.83
#